data_AF-A0A7V0NNK9-F1
#
_entry.id   AF-A0A7V0NNK9-F1
#
_cell.length_a   1.000
_cell.length_b   1.000
_cell.length_c   1.000
_cell.angle_alpha   90.00
_cell.angle_beta   90.00
_cell.angle_gamma   90.00
#
_symmetry.space_group_name_H-M   'P 1'
#
loop_
_entity.id
_entity.type
_entity.pdbx_description
1 polymer ?
#
loop_
_entity_poly.entity_id
_entity_poly.type
_entity_poly.pdbx_seq_one_letter_code
_entity_poly.pdbx_strand_id
1 'polypeptide(L)'
;MATRPRTPAFGALAFRHPSSDASGVAKLINEAEFAFLAEIDSCTLSNAIEQHQVRDRDQGYLGGEIRCLFPELPRTVGYAVTAKVRNRRGEPGDPEGNWRLWEHLESAPSPAVLVFESTDDVPDRCAHFGEVMCTFAVRLGA
;
A
#
# COMPACT_ATOMS: atom_id res chain seq x y z
N MET A 1 -46.80 -13.29 2.93
CA MET A 1 -46.05 -12.07 2.57
C MET A 1 -45.21 -11.68 3.78
N ALA A 2 -43.98 -12.20 3.86
CA ALA A 2 -43.02 -11.91 4.92
C ALA A 2 -41.62 -11.96 4.28
N THR A 3 -41.03 -10.78 4.06
CA THR A 3 -39.72 -10.61 3.42
C THR A 3 -38.62 -10.87 4.43
N ARG A 4 -37.85 -11.95 4.24
CA ARG A 4 -36.59 -12.17 4.97
C ARG A 4 -35.56 -11.11 4.55
N PRO A 5 -34.83 -10.48 5.48
CA PRO A 5 -33.68 -9.66 5.13
C PRO A 5 -32.56 -10.57 4.59
N ARG A 6 -32.06 -10.27 3.39
CA ARG A 6 -30.84 -10.85 2.84
C ARG A 6 -29.66 -10.21 3.56
N THR A 7 -29.05 -10.92 4.49
CA THR A 7 -27.69 -10.64 4.93
C THR A 7 -26.77 -10.89 3.72
N PRO A 8 -25.96 -9.93 3.25
CA PRO A 8 -24.87 -10.29 2.36
C PRO A 8 -23.86 -11.08 3.19
N ALA A 9 -23.71 -12.37 2.88
CA ALA A 9 -22.53 -13.11 3.27
C ALA A 9 -21.35 -12.43 2.57
N PHE A 10 -20.67 -11.53 3.28
CA PHE A 10 -19.32 -11.12 2.91
C PHE A 10 -18.47 -12.38 3.01
N GLY A 11 -18.34 -13.06 1.87
CA GLY A 11 -17.35 -14.11 1.71
C GLY A 11 -16.01 -13.53 2.12
N ALA A 12 -15.34 -14.21 3.04
CA ALA A 12 -13.94 -13.96 3.31
C ALA A 12 -13.19 -14.13 1.99
N LEU A 13 -12.94 -13.00 1.31
CA LEU A 13 -11.87 -12.88 0.33
C LEU A 13 -10.60 -13.07 1.14
N ALA A 14 -10.25 -14.34 1.35
CA ALA A 14 -8.91 -14.72 1.75
C ALA A 14 -8.01 -14.18 0.65
N PHE A 15 -7.40 -13.01 0.90
CA PHE A 15 -6.27 -12.55 0.13
C PHE A 15 -5.28 -13.71 0.15
N ARG A 16 -5.18 -14.38 -0.99
CA ARG A 16 -4.18 -15.42 -1.19
C ARG A 16 -2.86 -14.69 -1.00
N HIS A 17 -2.16 -15.01 0.09
CA HIS A 17 -0.78 -14.62 0.28
C HIS A 17 -0.07 -14.88 -1.06
N PRO A 18 0.72 -13.94 -1.61
CA PRO A 18 1.48 -14.25 -2.81
C PRO A 18 2.20 -15.56 -2.54
N SER A 19 2.02 -16.50 -3.48
CA SER A 19 2.62 -17.82 -3.44
C SER A 19 4.08 -17.68 -3.03
N SER A 20 4.53 -18.61 -2.18
CA SER A 20 5.86 -18.74 -1.58
C SER A 20 7.02 -18.90 -2.58
N ASP A 21 6.83 -18.45 -3.82
CA ASP A 21 7.78 -18.51 -4.94
C ASP A 21 8.37 -17.13 -5.25
N ALA A 22 8.30 -16.18 -4.31
CA ALA A 22 9.06 -14.92 -4.39
C ALA A 22 10.52 -15.10 -3.93
N SER A 23 11.15 -16.23 -4.27
CA SER A 23 12.58 -16.47 -4.04
C SER A 23 13.49 -15.75 -5.04
N GLY A 24 12.95 -14.85 -5.86
CA GLY A 24 13.73 -13.95 -6.67
C GLY A 24 14.06 -12.73 -5.84
N VAL A 25 15.35 -12.47 -5.57
CA VAL A 25 15.80 -11.11 -5.22
C VAL A 25 15.17 -10.20 -6.28
N ALA A 26 14.23 -9.36 -5.88
CA ALA A 26 13.55 -8.47 -6.81
C ALA A 26 14.65 -7.65 -7.51
N LYS A 27 14.75 -7.80 -8.84
CA LYS A 27 15.70 -7.04 -9.63
C LYS A 27 15.43 -5.56 -9.35
N LEU A 28 16.40 -4.86 -8.78
CA LEU A 28 16.30 -3.41 -8.65
C LEU A 28 16.20 -2.82 -10.05
N ILE A 29 15.22 -1.94 -10.24
CA ILE A 29 15.06 -1.18 -11.47
C ILE A 29 15.97 0.06 -11.42
N ASN A 30 16.49 0.45 -12.58
CA ASN A 30 17.39 1.57 -12.73
C ASN A 30 16.64 2.91 -12.87
N GLU A 31 17.38 4.01 -12.88
CA GLU A 31 16.82 5.37 -12.96
C GLU A 31 15.97 5.61 -14.22
N ALA A 32 16.38 5.07 -15.37
CA ALA A 32 15.62 5.21 -16.61
C ALA A 32 14.31 4.40 -16.58
N GLU A 33 14.32 3.23 -15.95
CA GLU A 33 13.10 2.44 -15.71
C GLU A 33 12.14 3.18 -14.75
N PHE A 34 12.65 3.85 -13.71
CA PHE A 34 11.86 4.71 -12.82
C PHE A 34 11.24 5.89 -13.56
N ALA A 35 12.04 6.62 -14.34
CA ALA A 35 11.56 7.77 -15.12
C ALA A 35 10.45 7.36 -16.09
N PHE A 36 10.64 6.24 -16.80
CA PHE A 36 9.62 5.69 -17.70
C PHE A 36 8.32 5.33 -16.98
N LEU A 37 8.39 4.64 -15.84
CA LEU A 37 7.20 4.28 -15.08
C LEU A 37 6.44 5.52 -14.55
N ALA A 38 7.14 6.60 -14.21
CA ALA A 38 6.52 7.83 -13.72
C ALA A 38 5.70 8.56 -14.80
N GLU A 39 5.98 8.33 -16.08
CA GLU A 39 5.24 8.93 -17.21
C GLU A 39 3.93 8.18 -17.52
N ILE A 40 3.80 6.92 -17.08
CA ILE A 40 2.65 6.05 -17.39
C ILE A 40 1.60 6.18 -16.30
N ASP A 41 0.32 6.20 -16.68
CA ASP A 41 -0.77 6.21 -15.72
C ASP A 41 -1.03 4.82 -15.13
N SER A 42 -1.58 4.77 -13.91
CA SER A 42 -1.83 3.52 -13.20
C SER A 42 -2.81 2.58 -13.92
N CYS A 43 -3.74 3.11 -14.72
CA CYS A 43 -4.67 2.28 -15.48
C CYS A 43 -3.93 1.55 -16.63
N THR A 44 -3.06 2.25 -17.34
CA THR A 44 -2.19 1.65 -18.37
C THR A 44 -1.26 0.60 -17.78
N LEU A 45 -0.67 0.85 -16.60
CA LEU A 45 0.14 -0.15 -15.89
C LEU A 45 -0.67 -1.39 -15.49
N SER A 46 -1.90 -1.20 -14.98
CA SER A 46 -2.80 -2.30 -14.64
C SER A 46 -3.15 -3.15 -15.86
N ASN A 47 -3.42 -2.52 -17.00
CA ASN A 47 -3.69 -3.22 -18.26
C ASN A 47 -2.47 -4.04 -18.72
N ALA A 48 -1.26 -3.51 -18.58
CA ALA A 48 -0.05 -4.24 -18.94
C ALA A 48 0.17 -5.48 -18.04
N ILE A 49 -0.06 -5.35 -16.72
CA ILE A 49 0.00 -6.48 -15.77
C ILE A 49 -0.97 -7.59 -16.16
N GLU A 50 -2.20 -7.24 -16.55
CA GLU A 50 -3.21 -8.18 -17.06
C GLU A 50 -2.73 -8.86 -18.36
N GLN A 51 -2.28 -8.09 -19.34
CA GLN A 51 -1.83 -8.60 -20.64
C GLN A 51 -0.65 -9.57 -20.50
N HIS A 52 0.24 -9.32 -19.53
CA HIS A 52 1.37 -10.20 -19.22
C HIS A 52 1.01 -11.36 -18.27
N GLN A 53 -0.26 -11.51 -17.90
CA GLN A 53 -0.77 -12.58 -17.03
C GLN A 53 -0.03 -12.67 -15.68
N VAL A 54 0.45 -11.53 -15.18
CA VAL A 54 1.20 -11.46 -13.91
C VAL A 54 0.24 -11.63 -12.73
N ARG A 55 -0.99 -11.09 -12.84
CA ARG A 55 -2.07 -11.17 -11.84
C ARG A 55 -3.44 -11.16 -12.53
N ASP A 56 -4.48 -11.61 -11.82
CA ASP A 56 -5.87 -11.56 -12.28
C ASP A 56 -6.38 -10.11 -12.40
N ARG A 57 -7.35 -9.90 -13.29
CA ARG A 57 -7.90 -8.56 -13.65
C ARG A 57 -8.58 -7.81 -12.51
N ASP A 58 -8.95 -8.51 -11.45
CA ASP A 58 -9.63 -7.96 -10.28
C ASP A 58 -8.66 -7.72 -9.11
N GLN A 59 -7.36 -7.84 -9.35
CA GLN A 59 -6.29 -7.66 -8.37
C GLN A 59 -5.31 -6.55 -8.79
N GLY A 60 -4.55 -6.04 -7.82
CA GLY A 60 -3.40 -5.17 -8.09
C GLY A 60 -3.69 -3.68 -8.22
N TYR A 61 -4.93 -3.25 -7.96
CA TYR A 61 -5.30 -1.84 -7.82
C TYR A 61 -5.86 -1.57 -6.42
N LEU A 62 -5.80 -0.30 -6.00
CA LEU A 62 -6.36 0.16 -4.73
C LEU A 62 -7.88 0.35 -4.86
N GLY A 63 -8.62 0.10 -3.77
CA GLY A 63 -10.05 0.36 -3.74
C GLY A 63 -10.37 1.87 -3.79
N GLY A 64 -11.59 2.20 -4.22
CA GLY A 64 -12.03 3.58 -4.42
C GLY A 64 -12.14 4.43 -3.15
N GLU A 65 -11.99 3.80 -1.98
CA GLU A 65 -11.87 4.46 -0.68
C GLU A 65 -10.54 5.21 -0.50
N ILE A 66 -9.47 4.80 -1.21
CA ILE A 66 -8.19 5.49 -1.18
C ILE A 66 -8.20 6.61 -2.21
N ARG A 67 -7.98 7.85 -1.76
CA ARG A 67 -7.98 9.05 -2.60
C ARG A 67 -6.68 9.82 -2.48
N CYS A 68 -6.20 10.35 -3.60
CA CYS A 68 -5.06 11.25 -3.62
C CYS A 68 -5.45 12.58 -2.95
N LEU A 69 -4.70 13.00 -1.93
CA LEU A 69 -4.91 14.27 -1.24
C LEU A 69 -4.28 15.47 -1.95
N PHE A 70 -3.30 15.22 -2.82
CA PHE A 70 -2.52 16.25 -3.52
C PHE A 70 -2.42 15.92 -5.02
N PRO A 71 -3.53 15.99 -5.78
CA PRO A 71 -3.57 15.62 -7.19
C PRO A 71 -2.68 16.48 -8.11
N GLU A 72 -2.23 17.64 -7.62
CA GLU A 72 -1.33 18.56 -8.31
C GLU A 72 0.14 18.10 -8.28
N LEU A 73 0.50 17.17 -7.39
CA LEU A 73 1.86 16.64 -7.33
C LEU A 73 2.11 15.65 -8.48
N PRO A 74 3.37 15.52 -8.96
CA PRO A 74 3.73 14.51 -9.95
C PRO A 74 3.41 13.09 -9.46
N ARG A 75 3.19 12.18 -10.41
CA ARG A 75 3.01 10.75 -10.12
C ARG A 75 4.25 10.20 -9.43
N THR A 76 4.05 9.34 -8.43
CA THR A 76 5.12 8.73 -7.64
C THR A 76 5.29 7.26 -8.00
N VAL A 77 6.54 6.83 -8.16
CA VAL A 77 6.92 5.43 -8.34
C VAL A 77 8.06 5.13 -7.37
N GLY A 78 7.97 4.01 -6.66
CA GLY A 78 8.98 3.59 -5.70
C GLY A 78 8.74 2.18 -5.17
N TYR A 79 9.68 1.70 -4.37
CA TYR A 79 9.61 0.40 -3.72
C TYR A 79 8.66 0.48 -2.53
N ALA A 80 7.68 -0.42 -2.49
CA ALA A 80 6.70 -0.45 -1.41
C ALA A 80 7.36 -0.88 -0.08
N VAL A 81 7.28 -0.02 0.92
CA VAL A 81 7.62 -0.30 2.32
C VAL A 81 6.32 -0.41 3.07
N THR A 82 5.92 -1.64 3.39
CA THR A 82 4.58 -1.95 3.91
C THR A 82 4.55 -2.03 5.43
N ALA A 83 3.52 -1.48 6.06
CA ALA A 83 3.27 -1.63 7.48
C ALA A 83 1.79 -1.81 7.79
N LYS A 84 1.50 -2.54 8.86
CA LYS A 84 0.14 -2.68 9.40
C LYS A 84 -0.02 -1.75 10.58
N VAL A 85 -1.12 -1.01 10.61
CA VAL A 85 -1.44 -0.06 11.67
C VAL A 85 -2.75 -0.45 12.34
N ARG A 86 -2.82 -0.21 13.64
CA ARG A 86 -4.01 -0.44 14.46
C ARG A 86 -4.13 0.72 15.45
N ASN A 87 -5.31 1.31 15.53
CA ASN A 87 -5.65 2.37 16.46
C ASN A 87 -6.96 2.01 17.18
N ARG A 88 -6.89 0.94 17.99
CA ARG A 88 -8.02 0.52 18.81
C ARG A 88 -8.11 1.38 20.06
N ARG A 89 -9.32 1.87 20.35
CA ARG A 89 -9.59 2.65 21.57
C ARG A 89 -9.13 1.89 22.82
N GLY A 90 -8.25 2.52 23.60
CA GLY A 90 -7.78 2.00 24.88
C GLY A 90 -6.54 1.10 24.80
N GLU A 91 -6.05 0.78 23.60
CA GLU A 91 -4.74 0.16 23.44
C GLU A 91 -3.65 1.25 23.54
N PRO A 92 -2.54 0.99 24.26
CA PRO A 92 -1.40 1.90 24.26
C PRO A 92 -0.78 1.94 22.87
N GLY A 93 -0.13 3.06 22.54
CA GLY A 93 0.69 3.13 21.32
C GLY A 93 1.86 2.16 21.36
N ASP A 94 2.45 1.91 20.20
CA ASP A 94 3.62 1.03 20.03
C ASP A 94 4.84 1.82 19.52
N PRO A 95 5.63 2.45 20.43
CA PRO A 95 6.83 3.20 20.04
C PRO A 95 7.89 2.33 19.36
N GLU A 96 7.98 1.06 19.75
CA GLU A 96 8.92 0.10 19.19
C GLU A 96 8.52 -0.27 17.75
N GLY A 97 7.23 -0.49 17.50
CA GLY A 97 6.70 -0.68 16.15
C GLY A 97 6.99 0.51 15.23
N ASN A 98 6.88 1.74 15.74
CA ASN A 98 7.26 2.94 14.99
C ASN A 98 8.76 2.97 14.67
N TRP A 99 9.62 2.57 15.60
CA TRP A 99 11.06 2.53 15.35
C TRP A 99 11.41 1.49 14.27
N ARG A 100 10.82 0.30 14.34
CA ARG A 100 11.00 -0.76 13.33
C ARG A 100 10.54 -0.33 11.94
N LEU A 101 9.50 0.48 11.84
CA LEU A 101 9.08 1.07 10.57
C LEU A 101 10.19 1.93 9.95
N TRP A 102 10.84 2.77 10.77
CA TRP A 102 11.91 3.64 10.29
C TRP A 102 13.18 2.88 9.94
N GLU A 103 13.57 1.88 10.73
CA GLU A 103 14.65 0.97 10.37
C GLU A 103 14.36 0.22 9.07
N HIS A 104 13.11 -0.23 8.88
CA HIS A 104 12.69 -0.88 7.64
C HIS A 104 12.79 0.07 6.44
N LEU A 105 12.30 1.31 6.58
CA LEU A 105 12.38 2.33 5.54
C LEU A 105 13.84 2.68 5.19
N GLU A 106 14.70 2.88 6.20
CA GLU A 106 16.12 3.19 6.00
C GLU A 106 16.87 2.06 5.27
N SER A 107 16.49 0.81 5.53
CA SER A 107 17.09 -0.36 4.87
C SER A 107 16.54 -0.62 3.45
N ALA A 108 15.44 0.03 3.06
CA ALA A 108 14.75 -0.24 1.81
C ALA A 108 15.46 0.44 0.62
N PRO A 109 15.33 -0.12 -0.60
CA PRO A 109 15.81 0.55 -1.79
C PRO A 109 15.07 1.87 -2.05
N SER A 110 15.78 2.88 -2.54
CA SER A 110 15.22 4.21 -2.88
C SER A 110 14.92 4.32 -4.39
N PRO A 111 13.89 5.10 -4.79
CA PRO A 111 12.88 5.78 -3.97
C PRO A 111 11.91 4.80 -3.30
N ALA A 112 11.55 5.05 -2.05
CA ALA A 112 10.61 4.22 -1.29
C ALA A 112 9.20 4.84 -1.29
N VAL A 113 8.17 4.00 -1.15
CA VAL A 113 6.77 4.44 -0.97
C VAL A 113 6.21 3.71 0.24
N LEU A 114 5.85 4.47 1.28
CA LEU A 114 5.21 3.91 2.47
C LEU A 114 3.77 3.52 2.17
N VAL A 115 3.42 2.27 2.50
CA VAL A 115 2.08 1.71 2.31
C VAL A 115 1.56 1.19 3.65
N PHE A 116 0.51 1.83 4.17
CA PHE A 116 -0.10 1.45 5.43
C PHE A 116 -1.41 0.70 5.21
N GLU A 117 -1.50 -0.50 5.75
CA GLU A 117 -2.76 -1.25 5.89
C GLU A 117 -3.35 -0.96 7.27
N SER A 118 -4.54 -0.34 7.32
CA SER A 118 -5.28 -0.23 8.57
C SER A 118 -5.97 -1.56 8.87
N THR A 119 -5.73 -2.09 10.08
CA THR A 119 -6.36 -3.31 10.59
C THR A 119 -7.46 -3.02 11.61
N ASP A 120 -7.94 -1.77 11.63
CA ASP A 120 -9.01 -1.31 12.49
C ASP A 120 -10.39 -1.74 11.95
N ASP A 121 -11.32 -1.97 12.88
CA ASP A 121 -12.71 -2.34 12.56
C ASP A 121 -13.52 -1.16 11.96
N VAL A 122 -12.92 0.04 11.96
CA VAL A 122 -13.54 1.31 11.55
C VAL A 122 -12.59 2.01 10.55
N PRO A 123 -12.68 1.70 9.25
CA PRO A 123 -11.67 2.07 8.25
C PRO A 123 -11.60 3.59 7.98
N ASP A 124 -12.64 4.34 8.30
CA ASP A 124 -12.71 5.80 8.15
C ASP A 124 -12.08 6.57 9.31
N ARG A 125 -11.63 5.89 10.37
CA ARG A 125 -10.89 6.51 11.48
C ARG A 125 -9.39 6.37 11.29
N CYS A 126 -8.82 7.21 10.43
CA CYS A 126 -7.38 7.22 10.16
C CYS A 126 -6.72 8.53 10.61
N ALA A 127 -5.71 8.43 11.48
CA ALA A 127 -4.78 9.51 11.80
C ALA A 127 -3.36 8.94 11.91
N HIS A 128 -2.92 8.29 10.83
CA HIS A 128 -1.67 7.50 10.82
C HIS A 128 -0.45 8.31 10.39
N PHE A 129 -0.64 9.37 9.60
CA PHE A 129 0.45 10.11 8.97
C PHE A 129 0.25 11.61 9.18
N GLY A 130 1.19 12.23 9.90
CA GLY A 130 1.19 13.66 10.21
C GLY A 130 2.56 14.28 9.94
N GLU A 131 2.76 15.51 10.41
CA GLU A 131 3.98 16.29 10.16
C GLU A 131 5.26 15.54 10.57
N VAL A 132 5.34 15.04 11.81
CA VAL A 132 6.51 14.27 12.29
C VAL A 132 6.81 13.06 11.39
N MET A 133 5.79 12.28 11.02
CA MET A 133 5.95 11.11 10.16
C MET A 133 6.48 11.52 8.77
N CYS A 134 5.97 12.63 8.22
CA CYS A 134 6.41 13.17 6.94
C CYS A 134 7.89 13.57 6.97
N THR A 135 8.32 14.24 8.03
CA THR A 135 9.72 14.66 8.23
C THR A 135 10.68 13.47 8.23
N PHE A 136 10.33 12.38 8.95
CA PHE A 136 11.14 11.15 8.92
C PHE A 136 11.12 10.47 7.55
N ALA A 137 9.95 10.34 6.93
CA ALA A 137 9.79 9.69 5.63
C ALA A 137 10.66 10.36 4.55
N VAL A 138 10.55 11.67 4.39
CA VAL A 138 11.35 12.44 3.41
C VAL A 138 12.84 12.33 3.72
N ARG A 139 13.23 12.36 5.01
CA ARG A 139 14.65 12.29 5.39
C ARG A 139 15.29 10.94 5.07
N LEU A 140 14.50 9.87 5.14
CA LEU A 140 14.90 8.49 4.89
C LEU A 140 14.70 8.05 3.42
N GLY A 141 14.20 8.94 2.54
CA GLY A 141 14.15 8.69 1.10
C GLY A 141 12.84 8.09 0.58
N ALA A 142 11.74 8.29 1.32
CA ALA A 142 10.37 8.15 0.81
C ALA A 142 9.88 9.43 0.12
#